data_AF-A0A4Y2HBY3-F1
#
_entry.id   AF-A0A4Y2HBY3-F1
#
_cell.length_a   1.000
_cell.length_b   1.000
_cell.length_c   1.000
_cell.angle_alpha   90.00
_cell.angle_beta   90.00
_cell.angle_gamma   90.00
#
_symmetry.space_group_name_H-M   'P 1'
#
loop_
_entity.id
_entity.type
_entity.pdbx_description
1 polymer ?
#
loop_
_entity_poly.entity_id
_entity_poly.type
_entity_poly.pdbx_seq_one_letter_code
_entity_poly.pdbx_strand_id
1 'polypeptide(L)'
;MEFRAHVDKLVGASNWSKWKRQVELLLRHHDVHELISGDRVCPVLAEDATPEVTVLYEKSRKSFMKDYLLAQLALVGSMDDANVELTATCDSAKSIWEKLLSV
;
A
#
# COMPACT_ATOMS: atom_id res chain seq x y z
N MET A 1 11.43 -3.51 20.62
CA MET A 1 10.24 -4.39 20.52
C MET A 1 9.61 -4.05 19.19
N GLU A 2 9.57 -5.00 18.24
CA GLU A 2 8.91 -4.76 16.95
C GLU A 2 7.40 -4.74 17.18
N PHE A 3 6.75 -3.62 16.86
CA PHE A 3 5.29 -3.54 16.93
C PHE A 3 4.70 -4.39 15.81
N ARG A 4 3.99 -5.45 16.18
CA ARG A 4 3.29 -6.32 15.23
C ARG A 4 1.79 -6.13 15.40
N ALA A 5 1.20 -5.23 14.61
CA ALA A 5 -0.25 -5.07 14.62
C ALA A 5 -0.91 -6.34 14.09
N HIS A 6 -1.92 -6.82 14.81
CA HIS A 6 -2.80 -7.86 14.32
C HIS A 6 -3.91 -7.23 13.48
N VAL A 7 -4.07 -7.71 12.25
CA VAL A 7 -5.18 -7.37 11.35
C VAL A 7 -5.95 -8.66 11.13
N ASP A 8 -7.25 -8.64 11.39
CA ASP A 8 -8.10 -9.80 11.09
C ASP A 8 -8.17 -9.99 9.57
N LYS A 9 -8.42 -11.20 9.08
CA LYS A 9 -8.71 -11.35 7.64
C LYS A 9 -10.02 -10.67 7.29
N LEU A 10 -10.09 -9.96 6.17
CA LEU A 10 -11.34 -9.45 5.60
C LEU A 10 -12.19 -10.63 5.11
N VAL A 11 -13.41 -10.78 5.64
CA VAL A 11 -14.36 -11.86 5.29
C VAL A 11 -15.67 -11.23 4.81
N GLY A 12 -15.55 -10.29 3.87
CA GLY A 12 -16.66 -9.51 3.32
C GLY A 12 -17.23 -8.46 4.27
N ALA A 13 -18.50 -8.11 4.07
CA ALA A 13 -19.14 -6.97 4.75
C ALA A 13 -19.22 -7.11 6.29
N SER A 14 -19.20 -8.34 6.81
CA SER A 14 -19.40 -8.64 8.23
C SER A 14 -18.37 -7.98 9.17
N ASN A 15 -17.13 -7.84 8.71
CA ASN A 15 -16.03 -7.24 9.49
C ASN A 15 -15.35 -6.07 8.78
N TRP A 16 -15.93 -5.56 7.69
CA TRP A 16 -15.37 -4.50 6.87
C TRP A 16 -14.90 -3.28 7.67
N SER A 17 -15.77 -2.69 8.50
CA SER A 17 -15.42 -1.49 9.27
C SER A 17 -14.26 -1.71 10.24
N LYS A 18 -14.16 -2.91 10.83
CA LYS A 18 -13.06 -3.28 11.74
C LYS A 18 -11.77 -3.45 10.96
N TRP A 19 -11.81 -4.23 9.89
CA TRP A 19 -10.67 -4.49 9.01
C TRP A 19 -10.10 -3.19 8.45
N LYS A 20 -10.97 -2.33 7.89
CA LYS A 20 -10.60 -1.03 7.33
C LYS A 20 -9.82 -0.18 8.34
N ARG A 21 -10.33 -0.08 9.57
CA ARG A 21 -9.66 0.68 10.64
C ARG A 21 -8.30 0.08 11.03
N GLN A 22 -8.19 -1.25 11.10
CA GLN A 22 -6.93 -1.93 11.42
C GLN A 22 -5.87 -1.68 10.34
N VAL A 23 -6.23 -1.82 9.06
CA VAL A 23 -5.33 -1.57 7.93
C VAL A 23 -4.88 -0.10 7.90
N GLU A 24 -5.80 0.86 8.03
CA GLU A 24 -5.43 2.28 8.04
C GLU A 24 -4.45 2.61 9.19
N LEU A 25 -4.66 2.05 10.38
CA LEU A 25 -3.76 2.25 11.51
C LEU A 25 -2.38 1.61 11.28
N LEU A 26 -2.34 0.41 10.70
CA LEU A 26 -1.10 -0.25 10.32
C LEU A 26 -0.32 0.57 9.29
N LEU A 27 -0.98 1.06 8.23
CA LEU A 27 -0.34 1.88 7.21
C LEU A 27 0.15 3.23 7.75
N ARG A 28 -0.60 3.87 8.66
CA ARG A 28 -0.17 5.10 9.34
C ARG A 28 1.01 4.85 10.28
N HIS A 29 1.05 3.71 10.97
CA HIS A 29 2.19 3.33 11.80
C HIS A 29 3.49 3.18 10.99
N HIS A 30 3.37 2.68 9.75
CA HIS A 30 4.50 2.53 8.84
C HIS A 30 4.76 3.76 7.96
N ASP A 31 4.00 4.84 8.11
CA ASP A 31 4.12 6.07 7.31
C ASP A 31 3.92 5.85 5.80
N VAL A 32 2.99 4.95 5.43
CA VAL A 32 2.69 4.58 4.04
C VAL A 32 1.22 4.73 3.65
N HIS A 33 0.39 5.32 4.51
CA HIS A 33 -1.04 5.52 4.24
C HIS A 33 -1.28 6.32 2.94
N GLU A 34 -0.40 7.25 2.59
CA GLU A 34 -0.50 8.06 1.38
C GLU A 34 -0.48 7.23 0.08
N LEU A 35 0.01 5.98 0.13
CA LEU A 35 0.06 5.08 -1.03
C LEU A 35 -1.33 4.51 -1.39
N ILE A 36 -2.23 4.41 -0.41
CA ILE A 36 -3.62 3.96 -0.66
C ILE A 36 -4.58 5.10 -0.99
N SER A 37 -4.27 6.34 -0.57
CA SER A 37 -4.99 7.54 -1.05
C SER A 37 -4.48 8.00 -2.42
N GLY A 38 -3.23 7.68 -2.76
CA GLY A 38 -2.57 8.12 -3.99
C GLY A 38 -1.90 9.48 -3.89
N ASP A 39 -1.77 10.04 -2.69
CA ASP A 39 -1.09 11.32 -2.46
C ASP A 39 0.43 11.19 -2.69
N ARG A 40 0.98 9.99 -2.49
CA ARG A 40 2.39 9.66 -2.75
C ARG A 40 2.51 8.77 -3.99
N VAL A 41 3.24 9.26 -4.99
CA VAL A 41 3.49 8.54 -6.26
C VAL A 41 4.97 8.19 -6.44
N CYS A 42 5.25 7.25 -7.34
CA CYS A 42 6.62 6.88 -7.68
C CYS A 42 7.38 8.11 -8.19
N PRO A 43 8.60 8.39 -7.69
CA PRO A 43 9.39 9.51 -8.19
C PRO A 43 9.69 9.31 -9.67
N VAL A 44 9.82 10.42 -10.40
CA VAL A 44 10.16 10.46 -11.83
C VAL A 44 11.51 11.17 -11.98
N LEU A 45 12.40 10.60 -12.79
CA LEU A 45 13.68 11.20 -13.11
C LEU A 45 13.51 12.17 -14.29
N ALA A 46 14.03 13.38 -14.18
CA ALA A 46 14.07 14.34 -15.28
C ALA A 46 15.05 13.88 -16.38
N GLU A 47 14.74 14.18 -17.65
CA GLU A 47 15.58 13.75 -18.79
C GLU A 47 16.98 14.37 -18.78
N ASP A 48 17.12 15.57 -18.22
CA ASP A 48 18.37 16.35 -18.10
C ASP A 48 19.02 16.22 -16.71
N ALA A 49 18.65 15.19 -15.94
CA ALA A 49 19.15 15.00 -14.59
C ALA A 49 20.69 14.86 -14.55
N THR A 50 21.32 15.59 -13.63
CA THR A 50 22.75 15.43 -13.37
C THR A 50 23.04 14.06 -12.74
N PRO A 51 24.31 13.61 -12.73
CA PRO A 51 24.70 12.38 -12.04
C PRO A 51 24.29 12.38 -10.56
N GLU A 52 24.42 13.52 -9.87
CA GLU A 52 24.05 13.67 -8.46
C GLU A 52 22.53 13.51 -8.25
N VAL A 53 21.73 14.11 -9.13
CA VAL A 53 20.26 13.99 -9.12
C VAL A 53 19.85 12.54 -9.40
N THR A 54 20.55 11.86 -10.31
CA THR A 54 20.31 10.44 -10.63
C THR A 54 20.53 9.53 -9.42
N VAL A 55 21.62 9.74 -8.66
CA VAL A 55 21.90 8.97 -7.42
C VAL A 55 20.81 9.20 -6.36
N LEU A 56 20.38 10.46 -6.18
CA LEU A 56 19.29 10.78 -5.25
C LEU A 56 17.96 10.15 -5.68
N TYR A 57 17.63 10.20 -6.98
CA TYR A 57 16.46 9.56 -7.54
C TYR A 57 16.45 8.05 -7.28
N GLU A 58 17.56 7.35 -7.53
CA GLU A 58 17.62 5.90 -7.31
C GLU A 58 17.38 5.53 -5.85
N LYS A 59 17.93 6.32 -4.91
CA LYS A 59 17.70 6.14 -3.47
C LYS A 59 16.22 6.35 -3.12
N SER A 60 15.62 7.43 -3.61
CA SER A 60 14.21 7.75 -3.39
C SER A 60 13.29 6.70 -4.00
N ARG A 61 13.57 6.23 -5.22
CA ARG A 61 12.82 5.17 -5.90
C ARG A 61 12.89 3.86 -5.13
N LYS A 62 14.08 3.44 -4.66
CA LYS A 62 14.23 2.24 -3.84
C LYS A 62 13.42 2.33 -2.54
N SER A 63 13.47 3.48 -1.87
CA SER A 63 12.67 3.71 -0.65
C SER A 63 11.18 3.64 -0.95
N PHE A 64 10.72 4.30 -2.02
CA PHE A 64 9.33 4.25 -2.46
C PHE A 64 8.88 2.81 -2.73
N MET A 65 9.66 2.02 -3.48
CA MET A 65 9.29 0.64 -3.81
C MET A 65 9.15 -0.24 -2.56
N LYS A 66 10.01 -0.05 -1.56
CA LYS A 66 9.92 -0.77 -0.29
C LYS A 66 8.60 -0.43 0.43
N ASP A 67 8.28 0.85 0.54
CA ASP A 67 7.07 1.34 1.19
C ASP A 67 5.80 0.89 0.44
N TYR A 68 5.86 0.90 -0.90
CA TYR A 68 4.81 0.45 -1.78
C TYR A 68 4.51 -1.05 -1.64
N LEU A 69 5.55 -1.88 -1.60
CA LEU A 69 5.42 -3.31 -1.33
C LEU A 69 4.83 -3.56 0.06
N LEU A 70 5.24 -2.79 1.08
CA LEU A 70 4.68 -2.90 2.42
C LEU A 70 3.17 -2.62 2.43
N ALA A 71 2.73 -1.55 1.75
CA ALA A 71 1.31 -1.23 1.66
C ALA A 71 0.50 -2.31 0.95
N GLN A 72 1.02 -2.84 -0.17
CA GLN A 72 0.36 -3.95 -0.88
C GLN A 72 0.30 -5.22 -0.04
N LEU A 73 1.38 -5.57 0.65
CA LEU A 73 1.42 -6.75 1.53
C LEU A 73 0.47 -6.61 2.71
N ALA A 74 0.34 -5.42 3.29
CA ALA A 74 -0.62 -5.15 4.35
C ALA A 74 -2.07 -5.34 3.87
N LEU A 75 -2.37 -4.91 2.64
CA LEU A 75 -3.67 -5.12 2.02
C LEU A 75 -3.90 -6.60 1.72
N VAL A 76 -3.15 -7.17 0.77
CA VAL A 76 -3.36 -8.55 0.27
C VAL A 76 -3.20 -9.58 1.39
N GLY A 77 -2.22 -9.40 2.28
CA GLY A 77 -1.95 -10.32 3.39
C GLY A 77 -3.03 -10.32 4.47
N SER A 78 -3.94 -9.35 4.47
CA SER A 78 -5.07 -9.29 5.40
C SER A 78 -6.41 -9.59 4.72
N MET A 79 -6.41 -10.09 3.49
CA MET A 79 -7.62 -10.52 2.78
C MET A 79 -7.86 -12.03 2.90
N ASP A 80 -9.12 -12.44 2.76
CA ASP A 80 -9.44 -13.82 2.38
C ASP A 80 -9.24 -14.03 0.86
N ASP A 81 -9.28 -15.29 0.44
CA ASP A 81 -8.96 -15.67 -0.94
C ASP A 81 -9.93 -15.02 -1.95
N ALA A 82 -11.20 -14.82 -1.57
CA ALA A 82 -12.18 -14.17 -2.43
C ALA A 82 -11.83 -12.71 -2.72
N ASN A 83 -11.39 -11.96 -1.71
CA ASN A 83 -10.96 -10.57 -1.87
C ASN A 83 -9.61 -10.45 -2.59
N VAL A 84 -8.73 -11.44 -2.45
CA VAL A 84 -7.49 -11.52 -3.24
C VAL A 84 -7.81 -11.69 -4.73
N GLU A 85 -8.69 -12.63 -5.09
CA GLU A 85 -9.11 -12.83 -6.48
C GLU A 85 -9.83 -11.60 -7.05
N LEU A 86 -10.66 -10.93 -6.24
CA LEU A 86 -11.35 -9.69 -6.64
C LEU A 86 -10.38 -8.55 -7.02
N THR A 87 -9.21 -8.52 -6.39
CA THR A 87 -8.20 -7.46 -6.55
C THR A 87 -7.04 -7.88 -7.45
N ALA A 88 -7.08 -9.08 -8.05
CA ALA A 88 -5.99 -9.63 -8.85
C ALA A 88 -5.61 -8.80 -10.10
N THR A 89 -6.53 -7.96 -10.59
CA THR A 89 -6.29 -7.07 -11.74
C THR A 89 -5.85 -5.66 -11.34
N CYS A 90 -5.79 -5.38 -10.03
CA CYS A 90 -5.30 -4.11 -9.52
C CYS A 90 -3.78 -4.06 -9.57
N ASP A 91 -3.26 -2.98 -10.14
CA ASP A 91 -1.82 -2.73 -10.34
C ASP A 91 -1.20 -1.90 -9.21
N SER A 92 -2.01 -1.37 -8.28
CA SER A 92 -1.55 -0.50 -7.21
C SER A 92 -2.29 -0.63 -5.90
N ALA A 93 -1.62 -0.25 -4.80
CA ALA A 93 -2.21 -0.22 -3.47
C ALA A 93 -3.48 0.65 -3.44
N LYS A 94 -3.48 1.75 -4.20
CA LYS A 94 -4.66 2.59 -4.41
C LYS A 94 -5.78 1.85 -5.15
N SER A 95 -5.50 1.23 -6.31
CA SER A 95 -6.54 0.53 -7.07
C SER A 95 -7.11 -0.67 -6.30
N ILE A 96 -6.29 -1.37 -5.51
CA ILE A 96 -6.74 -2.40 -4.55
C ILE A 96 -7.71 -1.78 -3.52
N TRP A 97 -7.30 -0.68 -2.89
CA TRP A 97 -8.09 -0.01 -1.85
C TRP A 97 -9.44 0.50 -2.38
N GLU A 98 -9.45 1.16 -3.53
CA GLU A 98 -10.66 1.65 -4.20
C GLU A 98 -11.59 0.50 -4.62
N LYS A 99 -11.01 -0.60 -5.11
CA LYS A 99 -11.77 -1.80 -5.48
C LYS A 99 -12.52 -2.36 -4.29
N LEU A 100 -11.85 -2.47 -3.14
CA LEU A 100 -12.47 -2.96 -1.90
C LEU A 100 -13.51 -2.00 -1.32
N LEU A 101 -13.33 -0.68 -1.46
CA LEU A 101 -14.32 0.31 -1.04
C LEU A 101 -15.63 0.26 -1.86
N SER A 102 -15.58 -0.38 -3.04
CA SER A 102 -16.69 -0.45 -3.99
C SER A 102 -17.55 -1.71 -3.84
N VAL A 103 -17.30 -2.53 -2.80
CA VAL A 103 -18.03 -3.78 -2.49
C VAL A 103 -18.99 -3.58 -1.32
#